data_AF-A0A0P1F990-F1
#
_entry.id   AF-A0A0P1F990-F1
#
_cell.length_a   1.000
_cell.length_b   1.000
_cell.length_c   1.000
_cell.angle_alpha   90.00
_cell.angle_beta   90.00
_cell.angle_gamma   90.00
#
_symmetry.space_group_name_H-M   'P 1'
#
loop_
_entity.id
_entity.type
_entity.pdbx_description
1 polymer ?
#
loop_
_entity_poly.entity_id
_entity_poly.type
_entity_poly.pdbx_seq_one_letter_code
_entity_poly.pdbx_strand_id
1 'polypeptide(L)'
;MLKAQFDHTNCSDCPIRHRAVCAHCDVDELEELEGIKYYRTFEAGQTVIWSGDQMNFVGSVVSGIASLTQTMEDGRTQMVGLLLPSDFVGRPGRESAPYDVLATTDLVMCCFRKKPFEALMSSTPHIAHRLLQMTLDELDAAREWMLVLGRKTAREKIASLLSIIARRDASITPKQKTGPIVFDLPLTREAMADYLGLTLETVSRQISALKKEGVIELEGKRHVTIPDMRRLMDEAGDDSDGGFLI
;
A
#
# COMPACT_ATOMS: atom_id res chain seq x y z
N MET A 1 -18.91 7.82 11.76
CA MET A 1 -19.51 7.20 10.55
C MET A 1 -19.80 8.29 9.53
N LEU A 2 -18.81 8.63 8.70
CA LEU A 2 -19.07 9.22 7.39
C LEU A 2 -18.70 8.12 6.39
N LYS A 3 -19.68 7.56 5.69
CA LYS A 3 -19.39 6.82 4.46
C LYS A 3 -18.78 7.85 3.52
N ALA A 4 -17.48 7.74 3.23
CA ALA A 4 -16.89 8.50 2.15
C ALA A 4 -17.58 8.07 0.85
N GLN A 5 -18.54 8.88 0.41
CA GLN A 5 -19.25 8.68 -0.83
C GLN A 5 -18.24 9.06 -1.93
N PHE A 6 -17.52 8.06 -2.43
CA PHE A 6 -16.57 8.24 -3.52
C PHE A 6 -17.38 8.54 -4.80
N ASP A 7 -17.55 9.83 -5.10
CA ASP A 7 -18.36 10.35 -6.21
C ASP A 7 -17.53 10.54 -7.50
N HIS A 8 -16.28 10.06 -7.51
CA HIS A 8 -15.42 10.09 -8.69
C HIS A 8 -15.86 9.02 -9.68
N THR A 9 -16.86 9.37 -10.49
CA THR A 9 -17.40 8.52 -11.55
C THR A 9 -16.42 8.37 -12.71
N ASN A 10 -15.55 9.36 -12.95
CA ASN A 10 -14.69 9.42 -14.14
C ASN A 10 -13.22 9.10 -13.83
N CYS A 11 -12.51 8.46 -14.76
CA CYS A 11 -11.10 8.12 -14.60
C CYS A 11 -10.17 9.36 -14.61
N SER A 12 -10.57 10.44 -15.27
CA SER A 12 -9.82 11.70 -15.39
C SER A 12 -9.58 12.39 -14.05
N ASP A 13 -10.57 12.35 -13.16
CA ASP A 13 -10.57 13.05 -11.87
C ASP A 13 -10.18 12.13 -10.70
N CYS A 14 -9.61 10.96 -11.01
CA CYS A 14 -9.28 9.97 -10.00
C CYS A 14 -8.08 10.42 -9.16
N PRO A 15 -8.19 10.46 -7.81
CA PRO A 15 -7.14 11.01 -6.93
C PRO A 15 -5.82 10.23 -6.99
N ILE A 16 -5.90 8.92 -7.29
CA ILE A 16 -4.74 8.04 -7.41
C ILE A 16 -4.15 7.99 -8.83
N ARG A 17 -4.75 8.68 -9.82
CA ARG A 17 -4.40 8.51 -11.24
C ARG A 17 -2.90 8.65 -11.50
N HIS A 18 -2.27 9.65 -10.89
CA HIS A 18 -0.86 9.97 -11.08
C HIS A 18 0.12 8.83 -10.71
N ARG A 19 -0.31 7.83 -9.93
CA ARG A 19 0.48 6.63 -9.57
C ARG A 19 -0.18 5.31 -9.96
N ALA A 20 -1.45 5.30 -10.30
CA ALA A 20 -2.18 4.10 -10.66
C ALA A 20 -1.75 3.52 -12.02
N VAL A 21 -2.34 2.39 -12.39
CA VAL A 21 -2.09 1.73 -13.68
C VAL A 21 -2.44 2.60 -14.90
N CYS A 22 -3.35 3.57 -14.73
CA CYS A 22 -3.81 4.48 -15.77
C CYS A 22 -3.05 5.82 -15.81
N ALA A 23 -1.91 5.95 -15.10
CA ALA A 23 -1.18 7.21 -14.97
C ALA A 23 -0.72 7.82 -16.30
N HIS A 24 -0.35 6.96 -17.25
CA HIS A 24 0.15 7.36 -18.57
C HIS A 24 -0.88 7.21 -19.67
N CYS A 25 -2.15 6.95 -19.33
CA CYS A 25 -3.18 6.77 -20.33
C CYS A 25 -3.61 8.09 -20.96
N ASP A 26 -3.75 8.06 -22.29
CA ASP A 26 -4.38 9.10 -23.09
C ASP A 26 -5.90 9.11 -22.87
N VAL A 27 -6.58 10.14 -23.38
CA VAL A 27 -8.00 10.39 -23.08
C VAL A 27 -8.90 9.24 -23.57
N ASP A 28 -8.66 8.76 -24.79
CA ASP A 28 -9.35 7.62 -25.39
C ASP A 28 -9.11 6.32 -24.61
N GLU A 29 -7.87 6.06 -24.20
CA GLU A 29 -7.54 4.90 -23.35
C GLU A 29 -8.24 4.95 -21.98
N LEU A 30 -8.40 6.15 -21.40
CA LEU A 30 -9.15 6.34 -20.16
C LEU A 30 -10.65 6.08 -20.33
N GLU A 31 -11.24 6.47 -21.46
CA GLU A 31 -12.64 6.17 -21.80
C GLU A 31 -12.86 4.65 -21.94
N GLU A 32 -11.93 3.93 -22.57
CA GLU A 32 -11.97 2.47 -22.66
C GLU A 32 -11.88 1.81 -21.27
N LEU A 33 -10.95 2.27 -20.43
CA LEU A 33 -10.83 1.81 -19.04
C LEU A 33 -12.12 2.09 -18.25
N GLU A 34 -12.75 3.25 -18.46
CA GLU A 34 -13.97 3.63 -17.79
C GLU A 34 -15.15 2.72 -18.15
N GLY A 35 -15.25 2.30 -19.42
CA GLY A 35 -16.28 1.36 -19.89
C GLY A 35 -16.19 -0.04 -19.25
N ILE A 36 -15.02 -0.42 -18.74
CA ILE A 36 -14.78 -1.74 -18.09
C ILE A 36 -14.58 -1.63 -16.57
N LYS A 37 -14.61 -0.40 -16.03
CA LYS A 37 -14.42 -0.07 -14.62
C LYS A 37 -15.67 -0.35 -13.80
N TYR A 38 -15.48 -0.71 -12.55
CA TYR A 38 -16.49 -0.64 -11.50
C TYR A 38 -15.83 -0.49 -10.13
N TYR A 39 -16.54 0.11 -9.17
CA TYR A 39 -16.04 0.24 -7.80
C TYR A 39 -16.52 -0.93 -6.93
N ARG A 40 -15.66 -1.35 -6.00
CA ARG A 40 -16.04 -2.22 -4.88
C ARG A 40 -15.60 -1.59 -3.57
N THR A 41 -16.46 -1.68 -2.57
CA THR A 41 -16.17 -1.23 -1.20
C THR A 41 -16.16 -2.41 -0.26
N PHE A 42 -15.25 -2.39 0.72
CA PHE A 42 -15.12 -3.42 1.74
C PHE A 42 -15.00 -2.75 3.10
N GLU A 43 -15.64 -3.32 4.12
CA GLU A 43 -15.49 -2.87 5.50
C GLU A 43 -14.16 -3.39 6.09
N ALA A 44 -13.60 -2.67 7.06
CA ALA A 44 -12.43 -3.14 7.79
C ALA A 44 -12.65 -4.56 8.36
N GLY A 45 -11.70 -5.46 8.09
CA GLY A 45 -11.75 -6.88 8.46
C GLY A 45 -12.42 -7.79 7.42
N GLN A 46 -12.94 -7.25 6.31
CA GLN A 46 -13.55 -8.05 5.25
C GLN A 46 -12.49 -8.62 4.29
N THR A 47 -12.61 -9.90 3.95
CA THR A 47 -11.79 -10.51 2.89
C THR A 47 -12.20 -10.00 1.51
N VAL A 48 -11.22 -9.48 0.78
CA VAL A 48 -11.36 -8.95 -0.58
C VAL A 48 -11.19 -10.08 -1.60
N ILE A 49 -10.15 -10.91 -1.42
CA ILE A 49 -9.76 -12.03 -2.28
C ILE A 49 -9.26 -13.17 -1.38
N TRP A 50 -9.64 -14.40 -1.68
CA TRP A 50 -9.04 -15.58 -1.06
C TRP A 50 -7.92 -16.15 -1.93
N SER A 51 -6.86 -16.66 -1.30
CA SER A 51 -5.80 -17.37 -2.01
C SER A 51 -6.37 -18.58 -2.75
N GLY A 52 -5.95 -18.75 -4.01
CA GLY A 52 -6.44 -19.79 -4.90
C GLY A 52 -7.72 -19.45 -5.67
N ASP A 53 -8.47 -18.41 -5.27
CA ASP A 53 -9.69 -18.02 -5.99
C ASP A 53 -9.39 -17.60 -7.42
N GLN A 54 -10.34 -17.88 -8.32
CA GLN A 54 -10.29 -17.39 -9.69
C GLN A 54 -10.49 -15.86 -9.72
N MET A 55 -9.46 -15.16 -10.20
CA MET A 55 -9.48 -13.71 -10.35
C MET A 55 -10.16 -13.31 -11.65
N ASN A 56 -11.38 -12.79 -11.53
CA ASN A 56 -12.17 -12.25 -12.65
C ASN A 56 -12.02 -10.73 -12.84
N PHE A 57 -11.22 -10.10 -11.99
CA PHE A 57 -10.93 -8.67 -12.05
C PHE A 57 -9.45 -8.41 -11.74
N VAL A 58 -9.01 -7.23 -12.14
CA VAL A 58 -7.81 -6.57 -11.61
C VAL A 58 -8.23 -5.20 -11.07
N GLY A 59 -7.40 -4.53 -10.29
CA GLY A 59 -7.79 -3.20 -9.82
C GLY A 59 -6.75 -2.51 -8.98
N SER A 60 -7.04 -1.27 -8.62
CA SER A 60 -6.20 -0.49 -7.71
C SER A 60 -6.96 -0.09 -6.46
N VAL A 61 -6.26 -0.03 -5.33
CA VAL A 61 -6.79 0.58 -4.12
C VAL A 61 -6.92 2.09 -4.33
N VAL A 62 -8.11 2.65 -4.12
CA VAL A 62 -8.36 4.10 -4.24
C VAL A 62 -8.27 4.78 -2.89
N SER A 63 -8.81 4.15 -1.86
CA SER A 63 -8.70 4.61 -0.48
C SER A 63 -8.74 3.44 0.48
N GLY A 64 -8.19 3.65 1.68
CA GLY A 64 -8.03 2.58 2.66
C GLY A 64 -6.81 1.72 2.36
N ILE A 65 -6.68 0.63 3.10
CA ILE A 65 -5.52 -0.27 3.04
C ILE A 65 -5.99 -1.71 3.13
N ALA A 66 -5.31 -2.59 2.40
CA ALA A 66 -5.46 -4.02 2.55
C ALA A 66 -4.11 -4.68 2.87
N SER A 67 -4.15 -5.84 3.54
CA SER A 67 -2.98 -6.67 3.76
C SER A 67 -2.98 -7.84 2.78
N LEU A 68 -1.78 -8.24 2.35
CA LEU A 68 -1.52 -9.48 1.64
C LEU A 68 -1.05 -10.51 2.67
N THR A 69 -1.78 -11.61 2.82
CA THR A 69 -1.47 -12.64 3.81
C THR A 69 -1.32 -13.98 3.10
N GLN A 70 -0.35 -14.76 3.57
CA GLN A 70 -0.19 -16.15 3.16
C GLN A 70 -0.45 -17.06 4.36
N THR A 71 -1.29 -18.07 4.15
CA THR A 71 -1.54 -19.13 5.11
C THR A 71 -0.64 -20.34 4.81
N MET A 72 0.08 -20.82 5.81
CA MET A 72 0.93 -22.00 5.75
C MET A 72 0.10 -23.29 5.95
N GLU A 73 0.66 -24.44 5.57
CA GLU A 73 0.00 -25.75 5.71
C GLU A 73 -0.35 -26.09 7.17
N ASP A 74 0.42 -25.59 8.13
CA ASP A 74 0.19 -25.76 9.56
C ASP A 74 -0.80 -24.76 10.17
N GLY A 75 -1.44 -23.93 9.32
CA GLY A 75 -2.43 -22.94 9.72
C GLY A 75 -1.84 -21.62 10.24
N ARG A 76 -0.52 -21.48 10.35
CA ARG A 76 0.09 -20.17 10.63
C ARG A 76 -0.15 -19.23 9.46
N THR A 77 -0.32 -17.95 9.77
CA THR A 77 -0.47 -16.90 8.77
C THR A 77 0.70 -15.94 8.88
N GLN A 78 1.06 -15.32 7.75
CA GLN A 78 2.06 -14.27 7.70
C GLN A 78 1.58 -13.18 6.76
N MET A 79 1.53 -11.93 7.25
CA MET A 79 1.41 -10.77 6.38
C MET A 79 2.70 -10.59 5.57
N VAL A 80 2.58 -10.69 4.24
CA VAL A 80 3.71 -10.59 3.29
C VAL A 80 3.76 -9.24 2.58
N GLY A 81 2.71 -8.44 2.67
CA GLY A 81 2.65 -7.13 2.04
C GLY A 81 1.45 -6.29 2.49
N LEU A 82 1.50 -5.02 2.11
CA LEU A 82 0.42 -4.05 2.30
C LEU A 82 0.10 -3.40 0.96
N LEU A 83 -1.20 -3.22 0.72
CA LEU A 83 -1.75 -2.52 -0.42
C LEU A 83 -2.25 -1.16 0.06
N LEU A 84 -1.59 -0.10 -0.37
CA LEU A 84 -1.92 1.30 -0.12
C LEU A 84 -2.57 1.91 -1.38
N PRO A 85 -3.13 3.14 -1.29
CA PRO A 85 -3.74 3.76 -2.46
C PRO A 85 -2.76 3.86 -3.64
N SER A 86 -3.29 3.58 -4.84
CA SER A 86 -2.59 3.39 -6.12
C SER A 86 -1.96 2.02 -6.34
N ASP A 87 -1.80 1.18 -5.32
CA ASP A 87 -1.28 -0.18 -5.51
C ASP A 87 -2.23 -1.01 -6.34
N PHE A 88 -1.66 -1.87 -7.18
CA PHE A 88 -2.39 -2.72 -8.10
C PHE A 88 -2.55 -4.13 -7.55
N VAL A 89 -3.72 -4.72 -7.76
CA VAL A 89 -4.10 -6.05 -7.35
C VAL A 89 -4.55 -6.83 -8.57
N GLY A 90 -4.03 -8.05 -8.70
CA GLY A 90 -4.33 -8.96 -9.80
C GLY A 90 -3.12 -9.19 -10.69
N ARG A 91 -3.18 -10.25 -11.47
CA ARG A 91 -2.08 -10.70 -12.32
C ARG A 91 -2.63 -11.02 -13.72
N PRO A 92 -2.62 -10.06 -14.66
CA PRO A 92 -2.98 -10.33 -16.05
C PRO A 92 -2.26 -11.58 -16.57
N GLY A 93 -2.98 -12.50 -17.20
CA GLY A 93 -2.46 -13.78 -17.68
C GLY A 93 -2.30 -14.90 -16.63
N ARG A 94 -2.66 -14.67 -15.35
CA ARG A 94 -2.70 -15.71 -14.30
C ARG A 94 -4.10 -15.85 -13.74
N GLU A 95 -4.60 -17.08 -13.64
CA GLU A 95 -6.01 -17.31 -13.27
C GLU A 95 -6.30 -17.11 -11.79
N SER A 96 -5.41 -17.57 -10.90
CA SER A 96 -5.65 -17.60 -9.46
C SER A 96 -4.96 -16.48 -8.68
N ALA A 97 -5.57 -16.11 -7.56
CA ALA A 97 -4.96 -15.22 -6.58
C ALA A 97 -3.84 -15.94 -5.79
N PRO A 98 -2.65 -15.33 -5.65
CA PRO A 98 -1.54 -15.94 -4.89
C PRO A 98 -1.66 -15.77 -3.37
N TYR A 99 -2.42 -14.80 -2.90
CA TYR A 99 -2.49 -14.39 -1.49
C TYR A 99 -3.94 -14.11 -1.09
N ASP A 100 -4.20 -14.24 0.20
CA ASP A 100 -5.40 -13.66 0.82
C ASP A 100 -5.22 -12.14 0.85
N VAL A 101 -6.26 -11.41 0.47
CA VAL A 101 -6.30 -9.94 0.56
C VAL A 101 -7.39 -9.56 1.55
N LEU A 102 -7.00 -8.89 2.64
CA LEU A 102 -7.91 -8.49 3.71
C LEU A 102 -7.94 -6.96 3.83
N ALA A 103 -9.13 -6.36 3.83
CA ALA A 103 -9.27 -4.93 4.09
C ALA A 103 -8.85 -4.64 5.55
N THR A 104 -7.75 -3.91 5.75
CA THR A 104 -7.26 -3.53 7.09
C THR A 104 -8.02 -2.31 7.63
N THR A 105 -8.47 -1.44 6.72
CA THR A 105 -9.39 -0.33 6.97
C THR A 105 -10.55 -0.40 5.99
N ASP A 106 -11.54 0.48 6.12
CA ASP A 106 -12.57 0.62 5.09
C ASP A 106 -11.91 0.92 3.74
N LEU A 107 -12.13 0.05 2.77
CA LEU A 107 -11.38 -0.03 1.52
C LEU A 107 -12.30 0.29 0.34
N VAL A 108 -11.81 1.12 -0.58
CA VAL A 108 -12.44 1.35 -1.89
C VAL A 108 -11.46 0.91 -2.97
N MET A 109 -11.89 0.01 -3.85
CA MET A 109 -11.13 -0.45 -5.00
C MET A 109 -11.76 0.01 -6.30
N CYS A 110 -10.93 0.48 -7.22
CA CYS A 110 -11.28 0.65 -8.63
C CYS A 110 -10.92 -0.64 -9.35
N CYS A 111 -11.93 -1.42 -9.73
CA CYS A 111 -11.76 -2.70 -10.39
C CYS A 111 -12.03 -2.57 -11.89
N PHE A 112 -11.31 -3.35 -12.68
CA PHE A 112 -11.54 -3.54 -14.10
C PHE A 112 -11.87 -5.01 -14.35
N ARG A 113 -12.84 -5.27 -15.23
CA ARG A 113 -13.12 -6.64 -15.70
C ARG A 113 -11.85 -7.18 -16.35
N LYS A 114 -11.37 -8.34 -15.88
CA LYS A 114 -10.03 -8.84 -16.25
C LYS A 114 -9.88 -9.10 -17.74
N LYS A 115 -10.81 -9.84 -18.36
CA LYS A 115 -10.70 -10.19 -19.79
C LYS A 115 -10.67 -8.95 -20.70
N PRO A 116 -11.58 -7.96 -20.54
CA PRO A 116 -11.46 -6.69 -21.27
C PRO A 116 -10.16 -5.93 -20.98
N PHE A 117 -9.72 -5.90 -19.72
CA PHE A 117 -8.46 -5.24 -19.34
C PHE A 117 -7.24 -5.91 -20.01
N GLU A 118 -7.19 -7.24 -20.08
CA GLU A 118 -6.14 -7.98 -20.77
C GLU A 118 -6.14 -7.72 -22.29
N ALA A 119 -7.32 -7.58 -22.90
CA ALA A 119 -7.46 -7.18 -24.29
C ALA A 119 -6.94 -5.76 -24.52
N LEU A 120 -7.34 -4.82 -23.66
CA LEU A 120 -6.88 -3.43 -23.71
C LEU A 120 -5.37 -3.32 -23.53
N MET A 121 -4.79 -4.08 -22.59
CA MET A 121 -3.35 -4.14 -22.38
C MET A 121 -2.58 -4.59 -23.63
N SER A 122 -3.20 -5.41 -24.48
CA SER A 122 -2.60 -5.90 -25.73
C SER A 122 -2.61 -4.83 -26.83
N SER A 123 -3.56 -3.89 -26.81
CA SER A 123 -3.66 -2.78 -27.76
C SER A 123 -3.07 -1.46 -27.24
N THR A 124 -2.79 -1.36 -25.93
CA THR A 124 -2.45 -0.11 -25.24
C THR A 124 -1.09 -0.22 -24.54
N PRO A 125 0.02 0.16 -25.22
CA PRO A 125 1.37 0.03 -24.66
C PRO A 125 1.58 0.79 -23.35
N HIS A 126 0.89 1.93 -23.15
CA HIS A 126 0.99 2.73 -21.93
C HIS A 126 0.59 1.94 -20.68
N ILE A 127 -0.47 1.13 -20.74
CA ILE A 127 -0.92 0.28 -19.63
C ILE A 127 0.10 -0.82 -19.36
N ALA A 128 0.56 -1.53 -20.40
CA ALA A 128 1.52 -2.62 -20.25
C ALA A 128 2.86 -2.12 -19.68
N HIS A 129 3.38 -0.98 -20.17
CA HIS A 129 4.57 -0.35 -19.64
C HIS A 129 4.39 0.11 -18.19
N ARG A 130 3.24 0.70 -17.86
CA ARG A 130 2.98 1.11 -16.48
C ARG A 130 2.92 -0.09 -15.52
N LEU A 131 2.27 -1.18 -15.92
CA LEU A 131 2.26 -2.42 -15.14
C LEU A 131 3.65 -2.99 -14.94
N LEU A 132 4.51 -2.97 -15.97
CA LEU A 132 5.89 -3.41 -15.84
C LEU A 132 6.65 -2.55 -14.83
N GLN A 133 6.53 -1.22 -14.90
CA GLN A 133 7.14 -0.32 -13.91
C GLN A 133 6.67 -0.63 -12.50
N MET A 134 5.35 -0.74 -12.29
CA MET A 134 4.77 -1.07 -10.97
C MET A 134 5.27 -2.43 -10.45
N THR A 135 5.43 -3.42 -11.35
CA THR A 135 5.94 -4.75 -10.98
C THR A 135 7.42 -4.69 -10.57
N LEU A 136 8.23 -3.87 -11.24
CA LEU A 136 9.64 -3.66 -10.89
C LEU A 136 9.75 -2.93 -9.54
N ASP A 137 8.94 -1.87 -9.35
CA ASP A 137 8.87 -1.13 -8.09
C ASP A 137 8.47 -2.06 -6.92
N GLU A 138 7.47 -2.94 -7.11
CA GLU A 138 7.04 -3.92 -6.10
C GLU A 138 8.13 -4.96 -5.82
N LEU A 139 8.87 -5.41 -6.83
CA LEU A 139 9.97 -6.36 -6.66
C LEU A 139 11.12 -5.76 -5.85
N ASP A 140 11.47 -4.50 -6.13
CA ASP A 140 12.52 -3.80 -5.39
C ASP A 140 12.08 -3.53 -3.96
N ALA A 141 10.85 -3.08 -3.74
CA ALA A 141 10.27 -2.94 -2.40
C ALA A 141 10.27 -4.27 -1.63
N ALA A 142 9.93 -5.39 -2.27
CA ALA A 142 9.98 -6.71 -1.64
C ALA A 142 11.42 -7.09 -1.22
N ARG A 143 12.43 -6.76 -2.03
CA ARG A 143 13.85 -7.01 -1.70
C ARG A 143 14.33 -6.15 -0.55
N GLU A 144 13.95 -4.89 -0.50
CA GLU A 144 14.23 -4.02 0.63
C GLU A 144 13.56 -4.54 1.90
N TRP A 145 12.31 -5.00 1.79
CA TRP A 145 11.60 -5.56 2.93
C TRP A 145 12.26 -6.83 3.47
N MET A 146 12.86 -7.67 2.62
CA MET A 146 13.68 -8.80 3.07
C MET A 146 14.87 -8.35 3.94
N LEU A 147 15.55 -7.24 3.58
CA LEU A 147 16.64 -6.68 4.39
C LEU A 147 16.14 -6.12 5.72
N VAL A 148 15.02 -5.38 5.70
CA VAL A 148 14.36 -4.87 6.90
C VAL A 148 14.05 -6.02 7.85
N LEU A 149 13.41 -7.09 7.37
CA LEU A 149 13.02 -8.21 8.21
C LEU A 149 14.22 -9.03 8.72
N GLY A 150 15.25 -9.20 7.89
CA GLY A 150 16.36 -10.11 8.14
C GLY A 150 17.59 -9.52 8.86
N ARG A 151 17.75 -8.19 8.90
CA ARG A 151 18.94 -7.54 9.45
C ARG A 151 18.67 -6.34 10.35
N LYS A 152 17.58 -5.60 10.15
CA LYS A 152 17.28 -4.41 10.98
C LYS A 152 16.81 -4.83 12.38
N THR A 153 17.21 -4.05 13.38
CA THR A 153 16.73 -4.13 14.76
C THR A 153 15.24 -3.79 14.84
N ALA A 154 14.60 -4.12 15.97
CA ALA A 154 13.18 -3.80 16.15
C ALA A 154 12.85 -2.31 16.01
N ARG A 155 13.79 -1.43 16.41
CA ARG A 155 13.63 0.03 16.30
C ARG A 155 13.70 0.47 14.83
N GLU A 156 14.75 0.03 14.13
CA GLU A 156 14.95 0.33 12.71
C GLU A 156 13.81 -0.21 11.83
N LYS A 157 13.28 -1.40 12.13
CA LYS A 157 12.09 -1.96 11.46
C LYS A 157 10.87 -1.04 11.57
N ILE A 158 10.61 -0.52 12.77
CA ILE A 158 9.46 0.37 13.01
C ILE A 158 9.67 1.73 12.36
N ALA A 159 10.87 2.30 12.46
CA ALA A 159 11.22 3.54 11.78
C ALA A 159 11.12 3.40 10.24
N SER A 160 11.56 2.27 9.68
CA SER A 160 11.42 1.95 8.25
C SER A 160 9.94 1.91 7.83
N LEU A 161 9.09 1.21 8.59
CA LEU A 161 7.65 1.13 8.32
C LEU A 161 6.98 2.51 8.34
N LEU A 162 7.26 3.31 9.37
CA LEU A 162 6.71 4.67 9.49
C LEU A 162 7.18 5.55 8.32
N SER A 163 8.44 5.40 7.90
CA SER A 163 9.00 6.16 6.78
C SER A 163 8.31 5.83 5.45
N ILE A 164 8.03 4.56 5.18
CA ILE A 164 7.32 4.12 3.96
C ILE A 164 5.89 4.66 3.94
N ILE A 165 5.17 4.55 5.06
CA ILE A 165 3.78 5.03 5.15
C ILE A 165 3.73 6.55 4.96
N ALA A 166 4.64 7.29 5.60
CA ALA A 166 4.74 8.73 5.47
C ALA A 166 5.01 9.19 4.03
N ARG A 167 5.95 8.53 3.33
CA ARG A 167 6.28 8.82 1.93
C ARG A 167 5.10 8.57 1.00
N ARG A 168 4.39 7.46 1.19
CA ARG A 168 3.21 7.13 0.37
C ARG A 168 2.06 8.11 0.62
N ASP A 169 1.77 8.48 1.86
CA ASP A 169 0.73 9.46 2.18
C ASP A 169 1.04 10.85 1.58
N ALA A 170 2.28 11.32 1.72
CA ALA A 170 2.75 12.58 1.14
C ALA A 170 2.70 12.60 -0.40
N SER A 171 2.81 11.44 -1.05
CA SER A 171 2.71 11.33 -2.51
C SER A 171 1.28 11.52 -3.02
N ILE A 172 0.27 11.11 -2.23
CA ILE A 172 -1.16 11.20 -2.57
C ILE A 172 -1.70 12.59 -2.24
N THR A 173 -1.26 13.17 -1.11
CA THR A 173 -1.63 14.52 -0.69
C THR A 173 -0.41 15.43 -0.79
N PRO A 174 -0.20 16.13 -1.92
CA PRO A 174 0.92 17.08 -2.07
C PRO A 174 0.65 18.35 -1.24
N LYS A 175 0.62 18.23 0.09
CA LYS A 175 0.69 19.34 1.03
C LYS A 175 2.14 19.51 1.45
N GLN A 176 2.62 20.75 1.32
CA GLN A 176 3.92 21.29 1.78
C GLN A 176 5.13 20.33 1.70
N LYS A 177 6.01 20.57 0.71
CA LYS A 177 7.34 19.94 0.62
C LYS A 177 8.28 20.23 1.80
N THR A 178 7.86 21.11 2.72
CA THR A 178 8.65 21.61 3.84
C THR A 178 7.78 21.65 5.10
N GLY A 179 8.12 20.84 6.10
CA GLY A 179 7.42 20.80 7.38
C GLY A 179 7.19 19.37 7.89
N PRO A 180 6.54 19.23 9.06
CA PRO A 180 6.18 17.92 9.61
C PRO A 180 5.27 17.14 8.67
N ILE A 181 5.49 15.83 8.56
CA ILE A 181 4.58 14.93 7.84
C ILE A 181 3.58 14.37 8.85
N VAL A 182 2.28 14.48 8.55
CA VAL A 182 1.21 14.02 9.42
C VAL A 182 0.36 13.01 8.67
N PHE A 183 0.16 11.84 9.26
CA PHE A 183 -0.68 10.78 8.69
C PHE A 183 -1.30 9.92 9.78
N ASP A 184 -2.38 9.23 9.43
CA ASP A 184 -2.96 8.21 10.29
C ASP A 184 -2.33 6.84 9.98
N LEU A 185 -1.68 6.25 10.98
CA LEU A 185 -1.12 4.91 10.92
C LEU A 185 -2.25 3.90 10.70
N PRO A 186 -2.29 3.25 9.53
CA PRO A 186 -3.40 2.39 9.12
C PRO A 186 -3.39 1.01 9.79
N LEU A 187 -2.30 0.68 10.50
CA LEU A 187 -2.10 -0.60 11.15
C LEU A 187 -2.33 -0.50 12.66
N THR A 188 -2.92 -1.54 13.23
CA THR A 188 -2.86 -1.76 14.68
C THR A 188 -1.45 -2.15 15.09
N ARG A 189 -1.16 -2.11 16.40
CA ARG A 189 0.14 -2.57 16.92
C ARG A 189 0.31 -4.08 16.70
N GLU A 190 -0.79 -4.82 16.72
CA GLU A 190 -0.85 -6.25 16.40
C GLU A 190 -0.52 -6.50 14.93
N ALA A 191 -1.12 -5.73 14.00
CA ALA A 191 -0.82 -5.85 12.58
C ALA A 191 0.63 -5.45 12.26
N MET A 192 1.17 -4.44 12.93
CA MET A 192 2.61 -4.11 12.82
C MET A 192 3.51 -5.24 13.33
N ALA A 193 3.11 -5.88 14.43
CA ALA A 193 3.86 -6.99 15.01
C ALA A 193 3.93 -8.18 14.03
N ASP A 194 2.78 -8.53 13.45
CA ASP A 194 2.68 -9.56 12.40
C ASP A 194 3.53 -9.19 11.17
N TYR A 195 3.40 -7.96 10.68
CA TYR A 195 4.08 -7.52 9.46
C TYR A 195 5.61 -7.39 9.61
N LEU A 196 6.11 -7.01 10.79
CA LEU A 196 7.54 -6.79 11.04
C LEU A 196 8.25 -8.01 11.66
N GLY A 197 7.50 -9.08 11.96
CA GLY A 197 8.00 -10.25 12.69
C GLY A 197 8.47 -9.86 14.10
N LEU A 198 7.69 -9.05 14.81
CA LEU A 198 7.97 -8.58 16.17
C LEU A 198 6.85 -9.01 17.13
N THR A 199 7.06 -8.88 18.43
CA THR A 199 5.97 -9.00 19.41
C THR A 199 5.20 -7.68 19.55
N LEU A 200 3.91 -7.76 19.86
CA LEU A 200 3.07 -6.59 20.17
C LEU A 200 3.69 -5.68 21.24
N GLU A 201 4.26 -6.28 22.28
CA GLU A 201 4.97 -5.58 23.35
C GLU A 201 6.21 -4.83 22.83
N THR A 202 6.97 -5.46 21.93
CA THR A 202 8.15 -4.82 21.31
C THR A 202 7.74 -3.65 20.45
N VAL A 203 6.70 -3.78 19.62
CA VAL A 203 6.17 -2.67 18.82
C VAL A 203 5.75 -1.51 19.72
N SER A 204 4.98 -1.80 20.77
CA SER A 204 4.48 -0.80 21.72
C SER A 204 5.62 -0.08 22.45
N ARG A 205 6.65 -0.82 22.87
CA ARG A 205 7.85 -0.28 23.52
C ARG A 205 8.62 0.66 22.60
N GLN A 206 8.89 0.25 21.36
CA GLN A 206 9.68 1.07 20.42
C GLN A 206 8.94 2.34 19.98
N ILE A 207 7.63 2.25 19.75
CA ILE A 207 6.81 3.44 19.47
C ILE A 207 6.85 4.42 20.63
N SER A 208 6.76 3.92 21.85
CA SER A 208 6.84 4.77 23.05
C SER A 208 8.22 5.41 23.19
N ALA A 209 9.29 4.71 22.82
CA ALA A 209 10.65 5.24 22.80
C ALA A 209 10.82 6.35 21.75
N LEU A 210 10.43 6.10 20.49
CA LEU A 210 10.45 7.09 19.42
C LEU A 210 9.66 8.36 19.79
N LYS A 211 8.50 8.18 20.45
CA LYS A 211 7.70 9.29 20.97
C LYS A 211 8.43 10.07 22.07
N LYS A 212 8.98 9.37 23.07
CA LYS A 212 9.68 9.98 24.21
C LYS A 212 10.89 10.79 23.75
N GLU A 213 11.55 10.35 22.69
CA GLU A 213 12.73 11.00 22.11
C GLU A 213 12.36 12.09 21.09
N GLY A 214 11.08 12.28 20.78
CA GLY A 214 10.61 13.29 19.83
C GLY A 214 10.95 12.98 18.36
N VAL A 215 11.23 11.71 18.02
CA VAL A 215 11.37 11.27 16.63
C VAL A 215 10.00 11.29 15.95
N ILE A 216 8.95 10.94 16.71
CA ILE A 216 7.55 11.05 16.29
C ILE A 216 6.74 11.72 17.40
N GLU A 217 5.62 12.32 17.02
CA GLU A 217 4.55 12.68 17.94
C GLU A 217 3.35 11.77 17.67
N LEU A 218 2.59 11.47 18.72
CA LEU A 218 1.44 10.57 18.63
C LEU A 218 0.26 11.18 19.37
N GLU A 219 -0.79 11.48 18.60
CA GLU A 219 -2.10 11.90 19.10
C GLU A 219 -3.05 10.68 19.07
N GLY A 220 -3.52 10.27 20.24
CA GLY A 220 -4.25 9.01 20.36
C GLY A 220 -3.39 7.79 20.04
N LYS A 221 -3.91 6.86 19.23
CA LYS A 221 -3.25 5.57 18.92
C LYS A 221 -2.62 5.50 17.53
N ARG A 222 -3.16 6.27 16.59
CA ARG A 222 -2.87 6.12 15.15
C ARG A 222 -2.47 7.43 14.47
N HIS A 223 -2.80 8.60 15.02
CA HIS A 223 -2.38 9.86 14.41
C HIS A 223 -0.91 10.13 14.71
N VAL A 224 -0.06 10.11 13.69
CA VAL A 224 1.39 10.23 13.79
C VAL A 224 1.83 11.51 13.10
N THR A 225 2.63 12.31 13.80
CA THR A 225 3.40 13.41 13.22
C THR A 225 4.87 13.03 13.21
N ILE A 226 5.53 13.20 12.08
CA ILE A 226 6.99 13.11 11.93
C ILE A 226 7.52 14.55 11.84
N PRO A 227 8.13 15.09 12.90
CA PRO A 227 8.67 16.45 12.90
C PRO A 227 9.81 16.63 11.90
N ASP A 228 10.65 15.60 11.77
CA ASP A 228 11.81 15.58 10.87
C ASP A 228 11.95 14.20 10.21
N MET A 229 11.68 14.16 8.90
CA MET A 229 11.76 12.93 8.11
C MET A 229 13.18 12.39 8.02
N ARG A 230 14.21 13.26 8.01
CA ARG A 230 15.60 12.83 7.96
C ARG A 230 15.97 12.10 9.24
N ARG A 231 15.59 12.67 10.40
CA ARG A 231 15.80 12.01 11.69
C ARG A 231 15.14 10.63 11.75
N LEU A 232 13.92 10.47 11.21
CA LEU A 232 13.27 9.16 11.15
C LEU A 232 14.02 8.17 10.25
N MET A 233 14.60 8.63 9.14
CA MET A 233 15.42 7.77 8.28
C MET A 233 16.72 7.34 8.94
N ASP A 234 17.38 8.24 9.67
CA ASP A 234 18.57 7.89 10.46
C ASP A 234 18.24 6.77 11.47
N GLU A 235 17.05 6.84 12.10
CA GLU A 235 16.54 5.81 13.01
C GLU A 235 16.14 4.51 12.31
N ALA A 236 15.88 4.56 10.99
CA ALA A 236 15.65 3.38 10.17
C ALA A 236 16.97 2.66 9.82
N GLY A 237 18.13 3.23 10.15
CA GLY A 237 19.43 2.70 9.73
C GLY A 237 19.67 2.86 8.23
N ASP A 238 18.95 3.80 7.59
CA ASP A 238 19.20 4.19 6.21
C ASP A 238 20.29 5.27 6.24
N ASP A 239 21.54 4.84 6.31
CA ASP A 239 22.68 5.74 6.11
C ASP A 239 22.50 6.44 4.75
N SER A 240 22.83 7.73 4.69
CA SER A 240 22.59 8.66 3.59
C SER A 240 23.19 8.31 2.21
N ASP A 241 23.66 7.08 2.01
CA ASP A 241 24.42 6.60 0.84
C ASP A 241 23.67 5.59 -0.07
N GLY A 242 22.35 5.46 0.03
CA GLY A 242 21.53 5.09 -1.14
C GLY A 242 20.84 3.72 -1.14
N GLY A 243 19.75 3.62 -0.37
CA GLY A 243 18.61 2.77 -0.74
C GLY A 243 17.40 3.66 -0.98
N PHE A 244 16.84 3.64 -2.19
CA PHE A 244 15.63 4.39 -2.50
C PHE A 244 14.44 3.67 -1.86
N LEU A 245 13.87 4.23 -0.78
CA LEU A 245 12.53 3.85 -0.35
C LEU A 245 11.51 4.37 -1.40
N ILE A 246 11.26 3.56 -2.43
CA ILE A 246 10.28 3.78 -3.52
C ILE A 246 8.84 3.64 -3.00
#